data_AF-A0A7Y9NKS5-F1
#
_entry.id   AF-A0A7Y9NKS5-F1
#
_cell.length_a   1.000
_cell.length_b   1.000
_cell.length_c   1.000
_cell.angle_alpha   90.00
_cell.angle_beta   90.00
_cell.angle_gamma   90.00
#
_symmetry.space_group_name_H-M   'P 1'
#
loop_
_entity.id
_entity.type
_entity.pdbx_description
1 polymer ?
#
loop_
_entity_poly.entity_id
_entity_poly.type
_entity_poly.pdbx_seq_one_letter_code
_entity_poly.pdbx_strand_id
1 'polypeptide(L)'
;MTGFENLNVGDVVTRMLGGTIPMKLPVSAITDRIITCSAWQFDRVTGAEIDEVLGWGPPPLMTGSYLDPSKTECATSCVRADDAEIRTQGR
;
A
#
# COMPACT_ATOMS: atom_id res chain seq x y z
N MET A 1 -2.90 5.26 12.28
CA MET A 1 -1.54 4.93 11.80
C MET A 1 -1.68 4.42 10.38
N THR A 2 -0.89 4.99 9.48
CA THR A 2 -0.95 4.85 8.02
C THR A 2 -0.59 3.43 7.59
N GLY A 3 -1.39 2.82 6.71
CA GLY A 3 -1.40 1.38 6.47
C GLY A 3 -0.28 0.81 5.58
N PHE A 4 0.77 1.58 5.29
CA PHE A 4 1.81 1.19 4.32
C PHE A 4 3.16 0.83 4.95
N GLU A 5 3.25 0.82 6.29
CA GLU A 5 4.51 0.52 6.99
C GLU A 5 4.97 -0.92 6.76
N ASN A 6 4.02 -1.86 6.66
CA ASN A 6 4.26 -3.29 6.46
C ASN A 6 4.25 -3.73 4.99
N LEU A 7 4.25 -2.79 4.04
CA LEU A 7 4.27 -3.07 2.62
C LEU A 7 5.61 -3.69 2.21
N ASN A 8 5.59 -4.71 1.37
CA ASN A 8 6.78 -5.34 0.81
C ASN A 8 6.81 -5.24 -0.71
N VAL A 9 8.00 -5.35 -1.29
CA VAL A 9 8.15 -5.50 -2.75
C VAL A 9 7.47 -6.80 -3.17
N GLY A 10 6.67 -6.73 -4.23
CA GLY A 10 5.83 -7.82 -4.72
C GLY A 10 4.37 -7.71 -4.29
N ASP A 11 4.07 -7.06 -3.16
CA ASP A 11 2.68 -6.83 -2.72
C ASP A 11 1.87 -6.11 -3.81
N VAL A 12 0.56 -6.29 -3.80
CA VAL A 12 -0.35 -5.61 -4.73
C VAL A 12 -1.16 -4.57 -3.96
N VAL A 13 -0.98 -3.31 -4.32
CA VAL A 13 -1.75 -2.19 -3.76
C VAL A 13 -2.90 -1.81 -4.70
N THR A 14 -3.96 -1.26 -4.14
CA THR A 14 -5.04 -0.65 -4.93
C THR A 14 -4.87 0.85 -4.99
N ARG A 15 -4.59 1.37 -6.19
CA ARG A 15 -4.66 2.79 -6.53
C ARG A 15 -6.10 3.18 -6.86
N MET A 16 -6.59 4.26 -6.28
CA MET A 16 -7.85 4.90 -6.65
C MET A 16 -7.57 6.09 -7.58
N LEU A 17 -7.87 5.96 -8.87
CA LEU A 17 -7.76 7.06 -9.84
C LEU A 17 -9.03 7.91 -9.82
N GLY A 18 -8.88 9.22 -9.64
CA GLY A 18 -10.01 10.15 -9.47
C GLY A 18 -10.90 9.82 -8.27
N GLY A 19 -10.38 9.06 -7.29
CA GLY A 19 -11.14 8.53 -6.15
C GLY A 19 -12.22 7.50 -6.51
N THR A 20 -12.34 7.08 -7.78
CA THR A 20 -13.47 6.27 -8.25
C THR A 20 -13.05 4.99 -8.96
N ILE A 21 -11.94 5.00 -9.70
CA ILE A 21 -11.50 3.86 -10.52
C ILE A 21 -10.41 3.09 -9.76
N PRO A 22 -10.68 1.89 -9.23
CA PRO A 22 -9.66 1.06 -8.58
C PRO A 22 -8.75 0.40 -9.62
N MET A 23 -7.44 0.46 -9.40
CA MET A 23 -6.41 -0.16 -10.22
C MET A 23 -5.45 -0.93 -9.33
N LYS A 24 -5.24 -2.22 -9.62
CA LYS A 24 -4.25 -3.05 -8.92
C LYS A 24 -2.87 -2.81 -9.48
N LEU A 25 -1.91 -2.47 -8.61
CA LEU A 25 -0.53 -2.21 -8.99
C LEU A 25 0.43 -3.04 -8.13
N PRO A 26 1.34 -3.82 -8.73
CA PRO A 26 2.39 -4.50 -7.96
C PRO A 26 3.43 -3.48 -7.48
N VAL A 27 3.88 -3.65 -6.24
CA VAL A 27 4.95 -2.86 -5.64
C VAL A 27 6.28 -3.36 -6.18
N SER A 28 7.01 -2.45 -6.82
CA SER A 28 8.31 -2.73 -7.45
C SER A 28 9.51 -2.27 -6.63
N ALA A 29 9.35 -1.20 -5.83
CA ALA A 29 10.37 -0.74 -4.89
C ALA A 29 9.72 0.04 -3.74
N ILE A 30 10.40 0.09 -2.60
CA ILE A 30 9.98 0.87 -1.43
C ILE A 30 11.23 1.55 -0.85
N THR A 31 11.11 2.83 -0.53
CA THR A 31 12.09 3.59 0.26
C THR A 31 11.44 4.10 1.55
N ASP A 32 12.17 4.87 2.34
CA ASP A 32 11.64 5.50 3.55
C ASP A 32 10.47 6.45 3.26
N ARG A 33 10.38 6.98 2.04
CA ARG A 33 9.38 8.01 1.67
C ARG A 33 8.50 7.64 0.49
N ILE A 34 8.92 6.72 -0.38
CA ILE A 34 8.26 6.47 -1.65
C ILE A 34 7.95 4.99 -1.81
N ILE A 35 6.72 4.71 -2.26
CA ILE A 35 6.30 3.41 -2.80
C ILE A 35 6.31 3.54 -4.31
N THR A 36 7.04 2.66 -5.00
CA THR A 36 7.11 2.66 -6.46
C THR A 36 6.39 1.45 -7.02
N CYS A 37 5.44 1.70 -7.91
CA CYS A 37 4.71 0.69 -8.66
C CYS A 37 4.96 0.90 -10.16
N SER A 38 5.98 0.28 -10.72
CA SER A 38 6.41 0.49 -12.11
C SER A 38 6.66 1.97 -12.41
N ALA A 39 5.75 2.63 -13.14
CA ALA A 39 5.87 4.04 -13.53
C ALA A 39 5.25 5.02 -12.51
N TRP A 40 4.53 4.53 -11.49
CA TRP A 40 3.82 5.35 -10.53
C TRP A 40 4.56 5.41 -9.20
N GLN A 41 4.61 6.60 -8.61
CA GLN A 41 5.21 6.83 -7.31
C GLN A 41 4.16 7.38 -6.34
N PHE A 42 4.21 6.92 -5.11
CA PHE A 42 3.29 7.33 -4.06
C PHE A 42 4.07 7.68 -2.80
N ASP A 43 3.64 8.73 -2.11
CA ASP A 43 4.14 9.06 -0.79
C ASP A 43 3.78 7.93 0.20
N ARG A 44 4.79 7.40 0.90
CA ARG A 44 4.62 6.23 1.78
C ARG A 44 3.77 6.52 3.01
N VAL A 45 3.69 7.77 3.43
CA VAL A 45 2.91 8.17 4.62
C VAL A 45 1.44 8.31 4.24
N THR A 46 1.15 9.11 3.22
CA THR A 46 -0.21 9.52 2.86
C THR A 46 -0.85 8.64 1.78
N GLY A 47 -0.05 7.92 1.00
CA GLY A 47 -0.49 7.18 -0.18
C GLY A 47 -0.78 8.07 -1.39
N ALA A 48 -0.55 9.39 -1.31
CA ALA A 48 -0.79 10.33 -2.41
C ALA A 48 0.16 10.06 -3.60
N GLU A 49 -0.36 10.04 -4.82
CA GLU A 49 0.48 9.95 -6.02
C GLU A 49 1.38 11.19 -6.13
N ILE A 50 2.65 10.94 -6.44
CA ILE A 50 3.69 11.93 -6.71
C ILE A 50 3.93 11.92 -8.22
N ASP A 51 3.68 13.06 -8.86
CA ASP A 51 3.94 13.28 -10.29
C ASP A 51 4.42 14.72 -10.48
N GLU A 52 5.71 14.89 -10.75
CA GLU A 52 6.32 16.22 -10.90
C GLU A 52 5.79 16.98 -12.12
N VAL A 53 5.40 16.27 -13.18
CA VAL A 53 4.88 16.89 -14.42
C VAL A 53 3.50 17.49 -14.18
N LEU A 54 2.69 16.83 -13.36
CA LEU A 54 1.36 17.31 -12.95
C LEU A 54 1.39 18.20 -11.70
N GLY A 55 2.54 18.32 -11.04
CA GLY A 55 2.68 19.04 -9.77
C GLY A 55 1.93 18.35 -8.62
N TRP A 56 1.80 17.02 -8.66
CA TRP A 56 1.08 16.22 -7.67
C TRP A 56 1.99 15.74 -6.55
N GLY A 57 1.42 15.61 -5.36
CA GLY A 57 2.10 15.06 -4.20
C GLY A 57 1.31 15.17 -2.91
N PRO A 58 1.92 14.83 -1.77
CA PRO A 58 1.32 15.01 -0.46
C PRO A 58 1.17 16.51 -0.11
N PRO A 59 0.37 16.86 0.93
CA PRO A 59 0.20 18.24 1.37
C PRO A 59 1.54 19.00 1.54
N PRO A 60 1.63 20.27 1.10
CA PRO A 60 0.55 21.17 0.68
C PRO A 60 0.06 20.98 -0.77
N LEU A 61 0.65 20.06 -1.52
CA LEU A 61 0.16 19.72 -2.86
C LEU A 61 -1.14 18.90 -2.78
N MET A 62 -1.72 18.64 -3.93
CA MET A 62 -2.89 17.78 -4.09
C MET A 62 -2.64 16.78 -5.22
N THR A 63 -3.45 15.73 -5.25
CA THR A 63 -3.37 14.70 -6.28
C THR A 63 -4.77 14.19 -6.62
N GLY A 64 -4.94 13.76 -7.88
CA GLY A 64 -6.13 13.07 -8.32
C GLY A 64 -6.13 11.56 -7.99
N SER A 65 -5.06 11.03 -7.41
CA SER A 65 -4.95 9.60 -7.13
C SER A 65 -4.20 9.27 -5.85
N TYR A 66 -4.59 8.16 -5.22
CA TYR A 66 -3.98 7.69 -3.98
C TYR A 66 -4.06 6.17 -3.84
N LEU A 67 -3.27 5.61 -2.93
CA LEU A 67 -3.37 4.21 -2.52
C LEU A 67 -4.41 4.05 -1.40
N ASP A 68 -5.29 3.06 -1.52
CA ASP A 68 -6.22 2.68 -0.46
C ASP A 68 -5.57 1.64 0.47
N PRO A 69 -5.21 2.00 1.72
CA PRO A 69 -4.52 1.09 2.64
C PRO A 69 -5.39 -0.13 3.04
N SER A 70 -6.71 -0.05 2.92
CA SER A 70 -7.62 -1.16 3.24
C SER A 70 -7.67 -2.24 2.16
N LYS A 71 -7.11 -1.97 0.98
CA LYS A 71 -7.19 -2.82 -0.22
C LYS A 71 -5.80 -3.24 -0.72
N THR A 72 -4.91 -3.53 0.22
CA THR A 72 -3.58 -4.07 -0.05
C THR A 72 -3.61 -5.59 0.08
N GLU A 73 -3.12 -6.29 -0.94
CA GLU A 73 -2.98 -7.74 -0.99
C GLU A 73 -1.51 -8.10 -0.79
N CYS A 74 -1.19 -8.83 0.28
CA CYS A 74 0.19 -9.25 0.56
C CYS A 74 0.60 -10.39 -0.38
N ALA A 75 1.79 -10.29 -0.99
CA ALA A 75 2.30 -11.21 -2.00
C ALA A 75 2.80 -12.55 -1.44
N THR A 76 2.77 -12.74 -0.13
CA THR A 76 3.08 -14.04 0.48
C THR A 76 2.12 -14.26 1.63
N SER A 77 1.51 -15.45 1.68
CA SER A 77 0.76 -15.92 2.83
C SER A 77 1.68 -16.04 4.06
N CYS A 78 2.02 -14.93 4.70
CA CYS A 78 2.28 -14.97 6.12
C CYS A 78 0.90 -15.06 6.78
N VAL A 79 0.54 -16.30 7.12
CA VAL A 79 -0.54 -16.61 8.06
C VAL A 79 -0.48 -15.57 9.17
N ARG A 80 -1.59 -14.84 9.41
CA ARG A 80 -1.72 -14.05 10.64
C ARG A 80 -1.47 -15.02 11.79
N ALA A 81 -0.33 -14.90 12.46
CA ALA A 81 -0.01 -15.68 13.64
C ALA A 81 -0.80 -15.15 14.83
N ASP A 82 -2.13 -15.24 14.77
CA ASP A 82 -3.06 -14.86 15.85
C ASP A 82 -4.30 -15.79 15.87
N ASP A 83 -4.14 -17.07 15.51
CA ASP A 83 -5.22 -18.06 15.69
C ASP A 83 -4.70 -19.46 16.08
N ALA A 84 -3.62 -19.50 16.88
CA ALA A 84 -3.14 -20.73 17.50
C ALA A 84 -3.32 -20.68 19.02
N GLU A 85 -4.56 -20.73 19.50
CA GLU A 85 -4.82 -21.24 20.86
C GLU A 85 -4.56 -22.75 20.86
N ILE A 86 -3.33 -23.13 21.20
CA ILE A 86 -3.03 -24.48 21.65
C ILE A 86 -3.41 -24.57 23.13
N ARG A 87 -4.40 -25.42 23.46
CA ARG A 87 -4.29 -26.28 24.64
C ARG A 87 -5.12 -27.55 24.53
N THR A 88 -4.42 -28.62 24.18
CA THR A 88 -4.76 -30.00 24.50
C THR A 88 -4.62 -30.23 26.00
N GLN A 89 -5.68 -30.70 26.66
CA GLN A 89 -5.69 -31.65 27.78
C GLN A 89 -7.01 -32.42 27.61
N GLY A 90 -7.09 -33.75 27.50
CA GLY A 90 -6.22 -34.79 28.02
C GLY A 90 -7.08 -35.69 28.91
N ARG A 91 -7.63 -36.76 28.29
CA ARG A 91 -8.33 -37.91 28.89
C ARG A 91 -9.81 -37.74 29.24
#